data_AF-A0A4P7WDE1-F1
#
_entry.id   AF-A0A4P7WDE1-F1
#
_cell.length_a   1.000
_cell.length_b   1.000
_cell.length_c   1.000
_cell.angle_alpha   90.00
_cell.angle_beta   90.00
_cell.angle_gamma   90.00
#
_symmetry.space_group_name_H-M   'P 1'
#
loop_
_entity.id
_entity.type
_entity.pdbx_description
1 polymer ?
#
loop_
_entity_poly.entity_id
_entity_poly.type
_entity_poly.pdbx_seq_one_letter_code
_entity_poly.pdbx_strand_id
1 'polypeptide(L)'
;MLTLSWQDFVCALKPCLAQSRFCVGVFLAFAGCLHAPIVWAKEPRYEIPFSTLEEEKAFLQGSAPTVDNSDSATQRDSLNAYQKLMLPEPTEADCLRLAAQKAWGGHDRPFTEVGGDQQFLQGSAPMVNNSNAETAFQSRNAEQSMDMEEDACSPFRDRAPGALTDRYNLIGGAFGIRNFLDRFGVKVGALDIEEVWGNPSGGTPSQADGSPVWGGDGHGKSQGAGYEGVTMLTLQAYPDKLFGKWAGHFQVSGLQIRGREFSQDHLALYNPISGQEGDRSFRLFELWYDQPFFNDLFDVRIGQMDLDTEFMISSYGGLYLNADFGWSMLPSADLYAGGPSWPISSPGVRFRYRPSQKFSFLFAAIDDNPPGNQFNSFPIQNGGNTVDPSNQDVGAEASGTKFNLNTGALLISEIQYSTFLGGKKHGFPGIYKLGGYYDSAFYPDYYTNQEGEPLGNPNDLGNPNTPSYKKGNWAIYGIVDQMIWRSHRNRNKSVGVFFHGTGTQGDRNTVVFEADAGINLKSPFLNRPDDTLGLAWVIGVTGDGERHFDRESGAIMQSTENHLELTYQAMVTPWFNIQPDFQYVWRPSGGVQDYAAKTLERVGDEAVFGLHADLKF
;
A
#
# COMPACT_ATOMS: atom_id res chain seq x y z
N MET A 1 -4.69 -47.62 21.64
CA MET A 1 -3.53 -48.39 22.14
C MET A 1 -2.47 -48.41 21.05
N LEU A 2 -1.41 -47.62 21.23
CA LEU A 2 -0.05 -47.67 20.66
C LEU A 2 0.50 -46.25 20.66
N THR A 3 1.19 -45.92 21.74
CA THR A 3 2.02 -44.71 21.90
C THR A 3 3.38 -45.00 21.30
N LEU A 4 3.79 -44.26 20.27
CA LEU A 4 5.17 -44.23 19.79
C LEU A 4 5.86 -42.98 20.34
N SER A 5 7.04 -43.20 20.93
CA SER A 5 7.80 -42.19 21.67
C SER A 5 8.78 -41.46 20.76
N TRP A 6 9.08 -40.21 21.12
CA TRP A 6 9.97 -39.28 20.42
C TRP A 6 11.43 -39.77 20.27
N GLN A 7 11.80 -40.89 20.90
CA GLN A 7 13.14 -41.48 20.81
C GLN A 7 13.35 -42.30 19.53
N ASP A 8 12.29 -42.81 18.90
CA ASP A 8 12.40 -43.67 17.72
C ASP A 8 12.69 -42.88 16.43
N PHE A 9 12.39 -41.58 16.40
CA PHE A 9 12.67 -40.72 15.24
C PHE A 9 14.16 -40.29 15.16
N VAL A 10 14.87 -40.28 16.30
CA VAL A 10 16.25 -39.75 16.39
C VAL A 10 17.31 -40.78 15.94
N CYS A 11 16.96 -42.06 15.79
CA CYS A 11 17.91 -43.09 15.34
C CYS A 11 17.99 -43.27 13.81
N ALA A 12 17.12 -42.64 13.00
CA ALA A 12 17.05 -42.89 11.56
C ALA A 12 17.90 -41.93 10.67
N LEU A 13 18.63 -40.96 11.24
CA LEU A 13 19.37 -39.93 10.46
C LEU A 13 20.90 -39.89 10.69
N LYS A 14 21.49 -40.97 11.21
CA LYS A 14 22.95 -41.17 11.28
C LYS A 14 23.41 -42.10 10.15
N PRO A 15 23.42 -41.70 8.87
CA PRO A 15 24.67 -41.11 8.33
C PRO A 15 24.47 -40.27 7.04
N CYS A 16 24.42 -38.93 7.12
CA CYS A 16 24.68 -38.09 5.94
C CYS A 16 25.07 -36.63 6.24
N LEU A 17 25.60 -36.36 7.44
CA LEU A 17 26.13 -35.04 7.81
C LEU A 17 27.52 -35.19 8.40
N ALA A 18 28.47 -35.48 7.52
CA ALA A 18 29.90 -35.39 7.78
C ALA A 18 30.56 -34.60 6.65
N GLN A 19 30.08 -33.38 6.36
CA GLN A 19 30.79 -32.34 5.59
C GLN A 19 29.96 -31.05 5.48
N SER A 20 29.86 -30.30 6.58
CA SER A 20 29.79 -28.82 6.57
C SER A 20 29.64 -28.35 8.02
N ARG A 21 30.53 -27.44 8.44
CA ARG A 21 30.49 -26.80 9.76
C ARG A 21 29.59 -25.57 9.67
N PHE A 22 28.96 -25.26 10.81
CA PHE A 22 28.20 -24.05 11.16
C PHE A 22 26.70 -24.02 10.81
N CYS A 23 25.87 -24.48 11.77
CA CYS A 23 24.76 -23.73 12.36
C CYS A 23 23.94 -24.63 13.30
N VAL A 24 24.03 -24.45 14.63
CA VAL A 24 22.92 -24.61 15.59
C VAL A 24 23.31 -23.84 16.86
N GLY A 25 22.62 -22.75 17.17
CA GLY A 25 22.87 -22.02 18.41
C GLY A 25 22.16 -20.68 18.52
N VAL A 26 20.84 -20.62 18.27
CA VAL A 26 20.03 -19.40 18.53
C VAL A 26 18.67 -19.67 19.19
N PHE A 27 18.21 -20.92 19.32
CA PHE A 27 16.85 -21.20 19.82
C PHE A 27 16.66 -21.34 21.36
N LEU A 28 17.65 -20.98 22.19
CA LEU A 28 17.58 -21.20 23.66
C LEU A 28 17.86 -19.96 24.53
N ALA A 29 17.90 -18.74 23.98
CA ALA A 29 18.29 -17.55 24.74
C ALA A 29 17.12 -16.70 25.30
N PHE A 30 15.84 -17.08 25.11
CA PHE A 30 14.70 -16.22 25.47
C PHE A 30 13.98 -16.54 26.79
N ALA A 31 14.46 -17.49 27.61
CA ALA A 31 13.74 -17.91 28.82
C ALA A 31 14.50 -17.75 30.16
N GLY A 32 15.55 -16.92 30.24
CA GLY A 32 16.36 -16.87 31.47
C GLY A 32 17.13 -15.59 31.71
N CYS A 33 16.43 -14.46 31.87
CA CYS A 33 17.03 -13.24 32.44
C CYS A 33 15.98 -12.44 33.24
N LEU A 34 15.53 -13.03 34.35
CA LEU A 34 14.88 -12.30 35.45
C LEU A 34 15.56 -12.78 36.73
N HIS A 35 16.19 -11.85 37.46
CA HIS A 35 16.87 -11.97 38.76
C HIS A 35 18.41 -12.16 38.76
N ALA A 36 19.16 -11.04 38.74
CA ALA A 36 20.37 -10.85 39.57
C ALA A 36 20.80 -9.36 39.62
N PRO A 37 21.34 -8.86 40.75
CA PRO A 37 21.60 -7.43 40.98
C PRO A 37 22.94 -6.96 40.37
N ILE A 38 22.94 -5.73 39.86
CA ILE A 38 24.10 -5.06 39.26
C ILE A 38 25.07 -4.59 40.36
N VAL A 39 26.26 -5.16 40.40
CA VAL A 39 27.41 -4.68 41.18
C VAL A 39 28.39 -3.99 40.24
N TRP A 40 28.69 -2.71 40.54
CA TRP A 40 29.65 -1.88 39.82
C TRP A 40 31.07 -2.46 39.88
N ALA A 41 31.67 -2.71 38.71
CA ALA A 41 33.09 -3.00 38.58
C ALA A 41 33.77 -1.96 37.66
N LYS A 42 34.91 -1.47 38.13
CA LYS A 42 35.73 -0.35 37.64
C LYS A 42 36.13 -0.43 36.16
N GLU A 43 36.07 0.73 35.51
CA GLU A 43 36.59 1.05 34.18
C GLU A 43 38.11 0.79 34.02
N PRO A 44 38.57 0.36 32.83
CA PRO A 44 39.90 0.64 32.33
C PRO A 44 39.90 1.92 31.47
N ARG A 45 40.71 2.89 31.87
CA ARG A 45 40.98 4.13 31.12
C ARG A 45 41.71 3.80 29.82
N TYR A 46 41.17 4.26 28.70
CA TYR A 46 41.92 4.44 27.46
C TYR A 46 42.17 5.95 27.28
N GLU A 47 43.42 6.35 27.51
CA GLU A 47 43.92 7.70 27.22
C GLU A 47 44.14 7.83 25.70
N ILE A 48 43.45 8.78 25.07
CA ILE A 48 43.71 9.23 23.71
C ILE A 48 44.75 10.36 23.80
N PRO A 49 45.92 10.27 23.13
CA PRO A 49 46.86 11.38 23.11
C PRO A 49 46.34 12.47 22.18
N PHE A 50 45.99 13.62 22.76
CA PHE A 50 45.86 14.87 22.04
C PHE A 50 47.24 15.31 21.55
N SER A 51 47.44 15.32 20.23
CA SER A 51 48.55 16.04 19.62
C SER A 51 48.08 16.85 18.42
N THR A 52 48.36 18.14 18.52
CA THR A 52 48.53 19.17 17.47
C THR A 52 47.31 19.79 16.81
N LEU A 53 46.70 20.68 17.57
CA LEU A 53 45.93 21.87 17.18
C LEU A 53 46.82 22.98 16.57
N GLU A 54 47.75 22.63 15.68
CA GLU A 54 48.70 23.57 15.04
C GLU A 54 48.61 23.63 13.51
N GLU A 55 47.86 22.75 12.84
CA GLU A 55 47.67 22.84 11.37
C GLU A 55 46.47 23.70 10.94
N GLU A 56 45.60 24.10 11.88
CA GLU A 56 44.41 24.92 11.58
C GLU A 56 44.66 26.44 11.71
N LYS A 57 45.85 26.86 12.13
CA LYS A 57 46.24 28.29 12.26
C LYS A 57 47.08 28.84 11.11
N ALA A 58 47.57 27.99 10.19
CA ALA A 58 48.37 28.45 9.05
C ALA A 58 47.54 28.90 7.83
N PHE A 59 46.22 28.65 7.81
CA PHE A 59 45.36 29.02 6.67
C PHE A 59 44.74 30.42 6.77
N LEU A 60 44.82 31.09 7.93
CA LEU A 60 44.14 32.37 8.18
C LEU A 60 45.08 33.58 8.30
N GLN A 61 46.37 33.46 8.00
CA GLN A 61 47.31 34.58 7.98
C GLN A 61 48.28 34.49 6.80
N GLY A 62 47.78 34.78 5.60
CA GLY A 62 48.60 34.92 4.39
C GLY A 62 48.19 36.16 3.61
N SER A 63 49.00 37.21 3.71
CA SER A 63 48.90 38.47 2.96
C SER A 63 48.84 38.23 1.45
N ALA A 64 47.96 38.98 0.77
CA ALA A 64 47.81 38.97 -0.68
C ALA A 64 49.15 39.25 -1.42
N PRO A 65 49.52 38.47 -2.45
CA PRO A 65 50.62 38.85 -3.31
C PRO A 65 50.14 39.86 -4.35
N THR A 66 50.85 40.97 -4.46
CA THR A 66 50.78 41.90 -5.59
C THR A 66 51.18 41.17 -6.87
N VAL A 67 50.28 41.10 -7.85
CA VAL A 67 50.54 40.56 -9.18
C VAL A 67 51.33 41.59 -9.98
N ASP A 68 52.56 41.24 -10.36
CA ASP A 68 53.32 41.94 -11.39
C ASP A 68 52.92 41.39 -12.77
N ASN A 69 52.56 42.31 -13.67
CA ASN A 69 52.03 42.01 -15.00
C ASN A 69 53.19 41.86 -16.00
N SER A 70 53.84 40.70 -16.07
CA SER A 70 54.62 40.31 -17.26
C SER A 70 55.04 38.84 -17.26
N ASP A 71 54.16 37.93 -17.68
CA ASP A 71 54.54 36.85 -18.61
C ASP A 71 53.34 36.02 -19.09
N SER A 72 53.14 35.96 -20.41
CA SER A 72 51.97 35.29 -21.04
C SER A 72 52.21 33.82 -21.40
N ALA A 73 53.38 33.26 -21.05
CA ALA A 73 53.75 31.88 -21.35
C ALA A 73 53.37 30.89 -20.22
N THR A 74 53.46 31.30 -18.95
CA THR A 74 53.23 30.45 -17.77
C THR A 74 51.74 30.20 -17.45
N GLN A 75 50.83 31.04 -17.97
CA GLN A 75 49.37 30.84 -17.84
C GLN A 75 48.79 29.80 -18.81
N ARG A 76 49.44 29.52 -19.94
CA ARG A 76 48.95 28.53 -20.92
C ARG A 76 49.27 27.09 -20.54
N ASP A 77 50.40 26.86 -19.88
CA ASP A 77 50.81 25.51 -19.47
C ASP A 77 50.07 25.02 -18.20
N SER A 78 49.68 25.95 -17.32
CA SER A 78 48.87 25.64 -16.14
C SER A 78 47.38 25.39 -16.47
N LEU A 79 46.83 26.01 -17.53
CA LEU A 79 45.49 25.70 -18.04
C LEU A 79 45.42 24.31 -18.72
N ASN A 80 46.47 23.96 -19.49
CA ASN A 80 46.53 22.68 -20.20
C ASN A 80 46.77 21.47 -19.26
N ALA A 81 47.45 21.67 -18.13
CA ALA A 81 47.62 20.64 -17.12
C ALA A 81 46.32 20.40 -16.31
N TYR A 82 45.52 21.44 -16.06
CA TYR A 82 44.20 21.32 -15.41
C TYR A 82 43.15 20.67 -16.31
N GLN A 83 43.15 20.96 -17.62
CA GLN A 83 42.22 20.35 -18.58
C GLN A 83 42.50 18.86 -18.86
N LYS A 84 43.71 18.36 -18.58
CA LYS A 84 44.08 16.94 -18.78
C LYS A 84 43.78 16.02 -17.58
N LEU A 85 43.42 16.57 -16.41
CA LEU A 85 43.07 15.83 -15.20
C LEU A 85 41.56 15.81 -14.91
N MET A 86 40.77 16.54 -15.69
CA MET A 86 39.31 16.44 -15.68
C MET A 86 38.93 15.14 -16.41
N LEU A 87 38.65 14.08 -15.65
CA LEU A 87 37.74 13.04 -16.14
C LEU A 87 36.47 13.76 -16.63
N PRO A 88 35.90 13.40 -17.79
CA PRO A 88 34.66 14.03 -18.25
C PRO A 88 33.65 13.94 -17.10
N GLU A 89 33.03 15.08 -16.75
CA GLU A 89 31.96 15.06 -15.76
C GLU A 89 30.94 14.02 -16.19
N PRO A 90 30.53 13.11 -15.29
CA PRO A 90 29.51 12.13 -15.63
C PRO A 90 28.29 12.90 -16.10
N THR A 91 27.78 12.54 -17.28
CA THR A 91 26.52 13.16 -17.73
C THR A 91 25.42 12.83 -16.72
N GLU A 92 24.36 13.62 -16.62
CA GLU A 92 23.18 13.28 -15.83
C GLU A 92 22.69 11.83 -16.11
N ALA A 93 22.84 11.36 -17.36
CA ALA A 93 22.55 10.00 -17.76
C ALA A 93 23.56 8.95 -17.24
N ASP A 94 24.82 9.31 -17.05
CA ASP A 94 25.83 8.46 -16.39
C ASP A 94 25.65 8.45 -14.87
N CYS A 95 25.24 9.57 -14.28
CA CYS A 95 24.88 9.69 -12.86
C CYS A 95 23.63 8.89 -12.51
N LEU A 96 22.55 9.01 -13.29
CA LEU A 96 21.35 8.16 -13.15
C LEU A 96 21.69 6.68 -13.35
N ARG A 97 22.63 6.37 -14.25
CA ARG A 97 23.15 5.00 -14.39
C ARG A 97 23.93 4.54 -13.17
N LEU A 98 24.72 5.41 -12.55
CA LEU A 98 25.54 5.09 -11.38
C LEU A 98 24.69 4.98 -10.10
N ALA A 99 23.68 5.82 -9.94
CA ALA A 99 22.67 5.76 -8.88
C ALA A 99 21.83 4.48 -9.04
N ALA A 100 21.32 4.22 -10.26
CA ALA A 100 20.68 2.95 -10.56
C ALA A 100 21.63 1.77 -10.30
N GLN A 101 22.91 1.82 -10.69
CA GLN A 101 23.86 0.74 -10.41
C GLN A 101 24.20 0.55 -8.93
N LYS A 102 24.22 1.62 -8.12
CA LYS A 102 24.40 1.55 -6.66
C LYS A 102 23.18 0.95 -5.98
N ALA A 103 21.98 1.42 -6.32
CA ALA A 103 20.72 0.79 -5.89
C ALA A 103 20.60 -0.67 -6.36
N TRP A 104 21.22 -1.02 -7.49
CA TRP A 104 21.08 -2.33 -8.12
C TRP A 104 22.20 -3.32 -7.75
N GLY A 105 23.26 -2.86 -7.08
CA GLY A 105 24.49 -3.59 -6.80
C GLY A 105 24.76 -3.96 -5.34
N GLY A 106 23.99 -3.45 -4.37
CA GLY A 106 24.07 -3.87 -2.97
C GLY A 106 23.24 -3.03 -2.00
N HIS A 107 22.70 -3.69 -0.96
CA HIS A 107 22.24 -3.16 0.33
C HIS A 107 21.23 -2.00 0.44
N ASP A 108 20.81 -1.38 -0.67
CA ASP A 108 19.87 -0.25 -0.68
C ASP A 108 18.61 -0.59 -1.51
N ARG A 109 18.03 -1.79 -1.35
CA ARG A 109 16.73 -2.09 -1.96
C ARG A 109 15.63 -1.39 -1.15
N PRO A 110 14.65 -0.76 -1.83
CA PRO A 110 13.47 -0.25 -1.13
C PRO A 110 12.84 -1.35 -0.29
N PHE A 111 12.59 -1.00 0.97
CA PHE A 111 12.04 -1.91 1.95
C PHE A 111 10.55 -2.22 1.67
N THR A 112 9.85 -1.31 0.99
CA THR A 112 8.44 -1.46 0.62
C THR A 112 8.29 -1.91 -0.83
N GLU A 113 7.20 -2.61 -1.15
CA GLU A 113 6.89 -3.00 -2.53
C GLU A 113 6.68 -1.77 -3.42
N VAL A 114 5.90 -0.80 -2.93
CA VAL A 114 5.62 0.48 -3.61
C VAL A 114 6.90 1.20 -4.04
N GLY A 115 7.88 1.30 -3.13
CA GLY A 115 9.15 1.97 -3.44
C GLY A 115 10.00 1.19 -4.44
N GLY A 116 9.94 -0.15 -4.39
CA GLY A 116 10.60 -1.03 -5.36
C GLY A 116 10.06 -0.84 -6.77
N ASP A 117 8.73 -0.79 -6.89
CA ASP A 117 8.05 -0.63 -8.17
C ASP A 117 8.28 0.78 -8.76
N GLN A 118 8.16 1.84 -7.95
CA GLN A 118 8.44 3.21 -8.40
C GLN A 118 9.86 3.36 -8.96
N GLN A 119 10.84 2.81 -8.25
CA GLN A 119 12.23 2.83 -8.70
C GLN A 119 12.41 2.06 -10.02
N PHE A 120 11.77 0.89 -10.17
CA PHE A 120 11.86 0.09 -11.38
C PHE A 120 11.17 0.75 -12.59
N LEU A 121 10.03 1.39 -12.38
CA LEU A 121 9.26 2.11 -13.41
C LEU A 121 9.87 3.47 -13.78
N GLN A 122 11.00 3.83 -13.17
CA GLN A 122 11.82 5.00 -13.51
C GLN A 122 11.01 6.31 -13.51
N GLY A 123 10.18 6.54 -12.48
CA GLY A 123 9.40 7.78 -12.32
C GLY A 123 8.29 7.98 -13.36
N SER A 124 7.83 6.91 -14.01
CA SER A 124 6.66 6.99 -14.91
C SER A 124 5.32 6.75 -14.24
N ALA A 125 5.33 6.13 -13.06
CA ALA A 125 4.18 6.02 -12.19
C ALA A 125 3.74 7.42 -11.68
N PRO A 126 2.50 7.56 -11.18
CA PRO A 126 2.10 8.73 -10.40
C PRO A 126 3.03 8.97 -9.21
N MET A 127 3.17 10.22 -8.75
CA MET A 127 4.03 10.52 -7.60
C MET A 127 3.43 10.00 -6.29
N VAL A 128 2.11 10.03 -6.22
CA VAL A 128 1.35 9.54 -5.08
C VAL A 128 0.53 8.35 -5.55
N ASN A 129 0.69 7.23 -4.85
CA ASN A 129 -0.22 6.10 -4.98
C ASN A 129 -1.35 6.28 -3.95
N ASN A 130 -2.57 6.52 -4.43
CA ASN A 130 -3.74 6.89 -3.62
C ASN A 130 -4.65 5.71 -3.26
N SER A 131 -4.20 4.47 -3.47
CA SER A 131 -4.95 3.25 -3.08
C SER A 131 -5.35 3.25 -1.61
N ASN A 132 -4.47 3.68 -0.70
CA ASN A 132 -4.78 3.92 0.72
C ASN A 132 -3.74 4.89 1.34
N ALA A 133 -3.98 5.36 2.57
CA ALA A 133 -3.12 6.36 3.22
C ALA A 133 -1.68 5.88 3.48
N GLU A 134 -1.48 4.60 3.82
CA GLU A 134 -0.14 4.06 4.07
C GLU A 134 0.64 3.91 2.77
N THR A 135 0.02 3.41 1.71
CA THR A 135 0.60 3.35 0.36
C THR A 135 0.97 4.74 -0.15
N ALA A 136 0.12 5.75 0.07
CA ALA A 136 0.41 7.15 -0.28
C ALA A 136 1.60 7.73 0.50
N PHE A 137 1.73 7.36 1.78
CA PHE A 137 2.88 7.76 2.59
C PHE A 137 4.18 7.08 2.12
N GLN A 138 4.12 5.78 1.81
CA GLN A 138 5.25 5.01 1.32
C GLN A 138 5.74 5.51 -0.04
N SER A 139 4.82 5.78 -0.99
CA SER A 139 5.15 6.27 -2.33
C SER A 139 5.87 7.63 -2.26
N ARG A 140 5.38 8.56 -1.44
CA ARG A 140 6.06 9.87 -1.26
C ARG A 140 7.44 9.75 -0.63
N ASN A 141 7.64 8.81 0.28
CA ASN A 141 8.94 8.58 0.89
C ASN A 141 9.93 7.98 -0.10
N ALA A 142 9.46 7.10 -0.98
CA ALA A 142 10.26 6.54 -2.05
C ALA A 142 10.66 7.63 -3.08
N GLU A 143 9.72 8.47 -3.53
CA GLU A 143 10.03 9.60 -4.41
C GLU A 143 11.05 10.57 -3.79
N GLN A 144 10.85 10.96 -2.52
CA GLN A 144 11.82 11.79 -1.80
C GLN A 144 13.22 11.15 -1.77
N SER A 145 13.31 9.83 -1.63
CA SER A 145 14.59 9.12 -1.56
C SER A 145 15.28 9.10 -2.92
N MET A 146 14.52 8.89 -4.00
CA MET A 146 15.02 8.91 -5.38
C MET A 146 15.57 10.28 -5.77
N ASP A 147 14.85 11.36 -5.47
CA ASP A 147 15.31 12.72 -5.75
C ASP A 147 16.60 13.07 -5.00
N MET A 148 16.71 12.66 -3.72
CA MET A 148 17.91 12.91 -2.92
C MET A 148 19.15 12.20 -3.46
N GLU A 149 19.00 11.01 -4.07
CA GLU A 149 20.09 10.32 -4.75
C GLU A 149 20.51 11.03 -6.04
N GLU A 150 19.56 11.58 -6.80
CA GLU A 150 19.82 12.37 -7.99
C GLU A 150 20.54 13.69 -7.66
N ASP A 151 20.06 14.43 -6.64
CA ASP A 151 20.70 15.67 -6.17
C ASP A 151 22.10 15.42 -5.60
N ALA A 152 22.37 14.27 -4.96
CA ALA A 152 23.71 13.91 -4.48
C ALA A 152 24.72 13.78 -5.64
N CYS A 153 24.25 13.61 -6.88
CA CYS A 153 25.08 13.62 -8.08
C CYS A 153 25.31 15.04 -8.65
N SER A 154 24.77 16.09 -8.03
CA SER A 154 24.96 17.50 -8.38
C SER A 154 25.41 18.31 -7.16
N PRO A 155 26.73 18.37 -6.85
CA PRO A 155 27.25 18.95 -5.61
C PRO A 155 27.07 20.47 -5.46
N PHE A 156 26.38 21.13 -6.39
CA PHE A 156 26.19 22.59 -6.44
C PHE A 156 24.78 23.08 -6.08
N ARG A 157 23.85 22.20 -5.68
CA ARG A 157 22.57 22.63 -5.08
C ARG A 157 22.76 22.84 -3.58
N ASP A 158 23.06 24.07 -3.19
CA ASP A 158 23.26 24.48 -1.80
C ASP A 158 22.05 24.11 -0.91
N ARG A 159 22.32 23.35 0.16
CA ARG A 159 21.39 23.04 1.26
C ARG A 159 21.11 24.27 2.12
N ALA A 160 20.37 25.23 1.60
CA ALA A 160 19.60 26.15 2.43
C ALA A 160 18.34 25.43 2.96
N PRO A 161 17.73 25.85 4.09
CA PRO A 161 16.40 25.37 4.44
C PRO A 161 15.45 25.77 3.30
N GLY A 162 15.13 24.84 2.40
CA GLY A 162 14.54 25.11 1.09
C GLY A 162 13.33 26.05 1.16
N ALA A 163 13.01 26.74 0.08
CA ALA A 163 11.75 27.48 0.02
C ALA A 163 10.58 26.56 0.39
N LEU A 164 9.47 27.11 0.89
CA LEU A 164 8.28 26.32 1.23
C LEU A 164 7.86 25.41 0.06
N THR A 165 8.13 25.83 -1.17
CA THR A 165 7.85 25.09 -2.42
C THR A 165 8.74 23.88 -2.66
N ASP A 166 9.93 23.81 -2.05
CA ASP A 166 10.98 22.84 -2.43
C ASP A 166 11.25 21.81 -1.32
N ARG A 167 10.60 21.95 -0.16
CA ARG A 167 10.74 20.98 0.93
C ARG A 167 9.88 19.75 0.65
N TYR A 168 10.27 18.59 1.17
CA TYR A 168 9.49 17.35 1.11
C TYR A 168 8.42 17.22 2.17
N ASN A 169 8.46 18.09 3.18
CA ASN A 169 7.58 18.02 4.35
C ASN A 169 7.21 19.44 4.74
N LEU A 170 5.92 19.70 5.02
CA LEU A 170 5.40 21.05 5.27
C LEU A 170 6.12 21.73 6.45
N ILE A 171 6.33 21.02 7.56
CA ILE A 171 7.04 21.56 8.74
C ILE A 171 8.56 21.33 8.70
N GLY A 172 9.09 20.83 7.57
CA GLY A 172 10.53 20.64 7.34
C GLY A 172 11.19 19.77 8.41
N GLY A 173 12.14 20.35 9.16
CA GLY A 173 12.83 19.64 10.25
C GLY A 173 12.06 19.55 11.57
N ALA A 174 10.82 20.07 11.65
CA ALA A 174 9.99 20.11 12.85
C ALA A 174 10.75 20.66 14.09
N PHE A 175 11.27 21.88 13.98
CA PHE A 175 12.10 22.51 15.01
C PHE A 175 13.35 21.70 15.41
N GLY A 176 13.85 20.85 14.51
CA GLY A 176 15.03 20.00 14.72
C GLY A 176 14.72 18.62 15.30
N ILE A 177 13.46 18.34 15.66
CA ILE A 177 13.05 17.05 16.24
C ILE A 177 13.33 15.90 15.27
N ARG A 178 13.01 16.06 13.98
CA ARG A 178 13.30 15.03 12.96
C ARG A 178 14.79 14.75 12.83
N ASN A 179 15.59 15.80 12.78
CA ASN A 179 17.05 15.68 12.66
C ASN A 179 17.66 15.06 13.92
N PHE A 180 17.06 15.27 15.09
CA PHE A 180 17.48 14.64 16.33
C PHE A 180 17.14 13.15 16.34
N LEU A 181 15.90 12.78 16.01
CA LEU A 181 15.43 11.40 15.97
C LEU A 181 16.16 10.56 14.90
N ASP A 182 16.45 11.14 13.73
CA ASP A 182 17.15 10.44 12.65
C ASP A 182 18.58 10.01 13.04
N ARG A 183 19.23 10.73 14.00
CA ARG A 183 20.53 10.30 14.54
C ARG A 183 20.46 8.95 15.25
N PHE A 184 19.29 8.61 15.79
CA PHE A 184 18.99 7.33 16.43
C PHE A 184 18.32 6.34 15.47
N GLY A 185 18.23 6.69 14.19
CA GLY A 185 17.52 5.89 13.19
C GLY A 185 16.00 5.94 13.34
N VAL A 186 15.44 6.91 14.05
CA VAL A 186 13.98 7.05 14.21
C VAL A 186 13.47 8.10 13.23
N LYS A 187 12.51 7.71 12.38
CA LYS A 187 11.78 8.60 11.47
C LYS A 187 10.33 8.72 11.95
N VAL A 188 9.82 9.94 11.94
CA VAL A 188 8.42 10.23 12.24
C VAL A 188 7.80 11.00 11.09
N GLY A 189 6.63 10.57 10.66
CA GLY A 189 5.88 11.18 9.57
C GLY A 189 4.43 11.38 9.97
N ALA A 190 3.80 12.34 9.31
CA ALA A 190 2.35 12.48 9.33
C ALA A 190 1.87 12.78 7.91
N LEU A 191 0.80 12.11 7.52
CA LEU A 191 0.08 12.34 6.28
C LEU A 191 -1.35 12.70 6.65
N ASP A 192 -1.89 13.72 6.01
CA ASP A 192 -3.28 14.10 6.14
C ASP A 192 -3.90 14.07 4.75
N ILE A 193 -4.98 13.32 4.57
CA ILE A 193 -5.75 13.22 3.34
C ILE A 193 -7.15 13.77 3.62
N GLU A 194 -7.64 14.59 2.70
CA GLU A 194 -8.94 15.25 2.78
C GLU A 194 -9.66 15.12 1.45
N GLU A 195 -10.89 14.63 1.47
CA GLU A 195 -11.69 14.40 0.26
C GLU A 195 -13.10 14.96 0.42
N VAL A 196 -13.62 15.52 -0.67
CA VAL A 196 -15.02 15.95 -0.78
C VAL A 196 -15.61 15.35 -2.03
N TRP A 197 -16.75 14.68 -1.87
CA TRP A 197 -17.45 13.96 -2.91
C TRP A 197 -18.86 14.50 -3.11
N GLY A 198 -19.43 14.34 -4.29
CA GLY A 198 -20.83 14.66 -4.53
C GLY A 198 -21.40 14.02 -5.78
N ASN A 199 -22.64 13.55 -5.71
CA ASN A 199 -23.32 12.83 -6.77
C ASN A 199 -24.51 13.64 -7.34
N PRO A 200 -24.34 14.37 -8.47
CA PRO A 200 -25.46 15.10 -9.07
C PRO A 200 -26.54 14.20 -9.72
N SER A 201 -26.29 12.91 -9.91
CA SER A 201 -27.26 11.95 -10.47
C SER A 201 -27.09 10.56 -9.84
N GLY A 202 -28.14 9.74 -9.96
CA GLY A 202 -28.14 8.39 -9.39
C GLY A 202 -28.31 8.41 -7.86
N GLY A 203 -27.81 7.39 -7.18
CA GLY A 203 -27.83 7.29 -5.73
C GLY A 203 -29.08 6.67 -5.13
N THR A 204 -28.97 6.28 -3.87
CA THR A 204 -30.03 5.73 -3.03
C THR A 204 -29.93 6.34 -1.62
N PRO A 205 -31.04 6.52 -0.88
CA PRO A 205 -30.96 7.07 0.47
C PRO A 205 -30.24 6.12 1.46
N SER A 206 -29.37 6.67 2.31
CA SER A 206 -28.74 5.92 3.41
C SER A 206 -29.76 5.47 4.47
N GLN A 207 -29.29 4.61 5.39
CA GLN A 207 -29.94 4.41 6.70
C GLN A 207 -30.17 5.72 7.45
N ALA A 208 -29.18 6.61 7.48
CA ALA A 208 -29.27 7.89 8.20
C ALA A 208 -30.26 8.88 7.55
N ASP A 209 -30.49 8.74 6.25
CA ASP A 209 -31.48 9.53 5.51
C ASP A 209 -32.88 8.94 5.58
N GLY A 210 -33.07 7.89 6.39
CA GLY A 210 -34.38 7.29 6.62
C GLY A 210 -34.80 6.36 5.49
N SER A 211 -33.89 5.57 4.94
CA SER A 211 -34.26 4.45 4.09
C SER A 211 -35.22 3.48 4.82
N PRO A 212 -36.31 3.03 4.16
CA PRO A 212 -37.31 2.13 4.73
C PRO A 212 -36.80 0.75 5.02
N VAL A 213 -35.75 0.31 4.32
CA VAL A 213 -35.02 -0.94 4.66
C VAL A 213 -34.56 -0.89 6.11
N TRP A 214 -34.24 0.31 6.61
CA TRP A 214 -33.78 0.57 7.97
C TRP A 214 -34.84 1.23 8.87
N GLY A 215 -36.12 1.15 8.50
CA GLY A 215 -37.23 1.66 9.32
C GLY A 215 -37.51 3.16 9.18
N GLY A 216 -36.91 3.84 8.20
CA GLY A 216 -37.26 5.20 7.85
C GLY A 216 -38.46 5.31 6.90
N ASP A 217 -38.82 6.54 6.50
CA ASP A 217 -39.99 6.83 5.67
C ASP A 217 -39.70 6.81 4.14
N GLY A 218 -38.43 6.69 3.77
CA GLY A 218 -37.93 6.64 2.39
C GLY A 218 -38.05 7.92 1.62
N HIS A 219 -38.10 9.04 2.33
CA HIS A 219 -38.00 10.39 1.77
C HIS A 219 -36.61 11.00 1.93
N GLY A 220 -35.62 10.18 2.30
CA GLY A 220 -34.21 10.52 2.29
C GLY A 220 -33.70 10.99 0.93
N LYS A 221 -32.64 11.79 0.95
CA LYS A 221 -32.02 12.29 -0.27
C LYS A 221 -31.03 11.26 -0.82
N SER A 222 -31.24 10.83 -2.06
CA SER A 222 -30.27 10.00 -2.79
C SER A 222 -29.03 10.77 -3.24
N GLN A 223 -29.14 12.08 -3.44
CA GLN A 223 -28.03 12.96 -3.86
C GLN A 223 -27.57 13.87 -2.73
N GLY A 224 -26.27 14.05 -2.63
CA GLY A 224 -25.64 14.82 -1.58
C GLY A 224 -24.19 15.17 -1.88
N ALA A 225 -23.54 15.68 -0.83
CA ALA A 225 -22.09 15.85 -0.80
C ALA A 225 -21.56 15.21 0.49
N GLY A 226 -20.49 14.45 0.37
CA GLY A 226 -19.77 13.81 1.45
C GLY A 226 -18.45 14.50 1.70
N TYR A 227 -17.97 14.39 2.93
CA TYR A 227 -16.60 14.72 3.29
C TYR A 227 -16.04 13.55 4.06
N GLU A 228 -14.80 13.22 3.75
CA GLU A 228 -13.99 12.26 4.48
C GLU A 228 -12.54 12.70 4.57
N GLY A 229 -11.83 12.14 5.53
CA GLY A 229 -10.43 12.46 5.70
C GLY A 229 -9.73 11.57 6.70
N VAL A 230 -8.44 11.44 6.52
CA VAL A 230 -7.57 10.55 7.29
C VAL A 230 -6.35 11.34 7.71
N THR A 231 -6.05 11.35 9.01
CA THR A 231 -4.71 11.69 9.48
C THR A 231 -4.02 10.40 9.88
N MET A 232 -2.90 10.09 9.23
CA MET A 232 -2.04 8.99 9.59
C MET A 232 -0.77 9.51 10.25
N LEU A 233 -0.43 8.93 11.40
CA LEU A 233 0.85 9.14 12.08
C LEU A 233 1.70 7.89 11.96
N THR A 234 2.97 8.05 11.61
CA THR A 234 3.91 6.94 11.46
C THR A 234 5.17 7.16 12.28
N LEU A 235 5.66 6.08 12.89
CA LEU A 235 6.97 6.00 13.50
C LEU A 235 7.68 4.78 12.93
N GLN A 236 8.82 5.02 12.32
CA GLN A 236 9.69 3.98 11.80
C GLN A 236 11.03 4.02 12.52
N ALA A 237 11.50 2.87 12.99
CA ALA A 237 12.81 2.74 13.61
C ALA A 237 13.72 1.84 12.76
N TYR A 238 14.90 2.37 12.48
CA TYR A 238 16.00 1.78 11.74
C TYR A 238 17.18 1.64 12.71
N PRO A 239 17.19 0.58 13.54
CA PRO A 239 18.23 0.34 14.54
C PRO A 239 19.61 0.03 13.94
N ASP A 240 19.76 -0.03 12.61
CA ASP A 240 21.01 -0.30 11.93
C ASP A 240 22.12 0.70 12.30
N LYS A 241 21.76 1.97 12.51
CA LYS A 241 22.69 3.02 12.99
C LYS A 241 23.19 2.78 14.43
N LEU A 242 22.44 2.06 15.26
CA LEU A 242 22.74 1.85 16.69
C LEU A 242 23.29 0.46 16.99
N PHE A 243 22.75 -0.56 16.35
CA PHE A 243 23.02 -1.97 16.62
C PHE A 243 23.72 -2.67 15.45
N GLY A 244 23.86 -2.00 14.31
CA GLY A 244 24.50 -2.51 13.09
C GLY A 244 23.49 -3.12 12.12
N LYS A 245 23.94 -3.36 10.88
CA LYS A 245 23.13 -3.74 9.70
C LYS A 245 22.34 -5.06 9.81
N TRP A 246 22.46 -5.79 10.92
CA TRP A 246 21.69 -7.00 11.18
C TRP A 246 20.38 -6.72 11.92
N ALA A 247 20.23 -5.51 12.48
CA ALA A 247 19.02 -5.13 13.18
C ALA A 247 17.89 -4.84 12.18
N GLY A 248 16.73 -5.46 12.40
CA GLY A 248 15.56 -5.28 11.55
C GLY A 248 14.85 -3.95 11.76
N HIS A 249 13.84 -3.70 10.95
CA HIS A 249 13.05 -2.48 10.95
C HIS A 249 11.79 -2.64 11.80
N PHE A 250 11.33 -1.55 12.38
CA PHE A 250 10.11 -1.52 13.17
C PHE A 250 9.23 -0.37 12.69
N GLN A 251 7.93 -0.61 12.57
CA GLN A 251 6.95 0.40 12.17
C GLN A 251 5.73 0.34 13.09
N VAL A 252 5.28 1.53 13.48
CA VAL A 252 3.96 1.75 14.07
C VAL A 252 3.25 2.82 13.26
N SER A 253 2.01 2.58 12.89
CA SER A 253 1.13 3.61 12.33
C SER A 253 -0.22 3.64 13.04
N GLY A 254 -0.80 4.84 13.12
CA GLY A 254 -2.12 5.06 13.70
C GLY A 254 -2.92 6.03 12.85
N LEU A 255 -4.23 5.79 12.78
CA LEU A 255 -5.19 6.53 11.96
C LEU A 255 -6.14 7.33 12.83
N GLN A 256 -6.46 8.53 12.36
CA GLN A 256 -7.67 9.25 12.72
C GLN A 256 -8.53 9.39 11.47
N ILE A 257 -9.59 8.59 11.38
CA ILE A 257 -10.55 8.62 10.28
C ILE A 257 -11.71 9.56 10.64
N ARG A 258 -12.10 10.41 9.69
CA ARG A 258 -13.09 11.49 9.86
C ARG A 258 -14.06 11.47 8.68
N GLY A 259 -15.23 12.08 8.90
CA GLY A 259 -16.22 12.21 7.84
C GLY A 259 -17.15 11.01 7.73
N ARG A 260 -17.78 10.76 6.59
CA ARG A 260 -18.70 9.63 6.39
C ARG A 260 -18.38 8.95 5.07
N GLU A 261 -18.49 7.63 5.06
CA GLU A 261 -18.36 6.80 3.87
C GLU A 261 -19.45 7.19 2.86
N PHE A 262 -19.05 7.93 1.83
CA PHE A 262 -19.99 8.49 0.84
C PHE A 262 -20.63 7.37 0.00
N SER A 263 -19.87 6.32 -0.29
CA SER A 263 -20.33 5.17 -1.04
C SER A 263 -21.42 4.40 -0.30
N GLN A 264 -21.23 4.19 1.01
CA GLN A 264 -22.22 3.54 1.87
C GLN A 264 -23.46 4.40 2.09
N ASP A 265 -23.29 5.72 2.22
CA ASP A 265 -24.41 6.62 2.46
C ASP A 265 -25.27 6.85 1.21
N HIS A 266 -24.67 6.93 0.01
CA HIS A 266 -25.38 7.46 -1.15
C HIS A 266 -25.35 6.61 -2.41
N LEU A 267 -24.44 5.65 -2.55
CA LEU A 267 -24.12 5.06 -3.85
C LEU A 267 -24.46 3.56 -3.96
N ALA A 268 -24.44 2.82 -2.85
CA ALA A 268 -24.72 1.37 -2.83
C ALA A 268 -23.85 0.59 -3.82
N LEU A 269 -22.53 0.70 -3.64
CA LEU A 269 -21.51 0.08 -4.49
C LEU A 269 -20.94 -1.19 -3.85
N TYR A 270 -20.38 -2.08 -4.67
CA TYR A 270 -19.62 -3.21 -4.14
C TYR A 270 -18.31 -2.77 -3.48
N ASN A 271 -17.63 -1.77 -4.05
CA ASN A 271 -16.42 -1.18 -3.49
C ASN A 271 -16.56 0.35 -3.43
N PRO A 272 -15.91 1.04 -2.48
CA PRO A 272 -16.05 2.49 -2.37
C PRO A 272 -15.39 3.27 -3.52
N ILE A 273 -15.96 4.44 -3.83
CA ILE A 273 -15.38 5.43 -4.76
C ILE A 273 -14.07 6.07 -4.27
N SER A 274 -13.65 5.77 -3.04
CA SER A 274 -12.37 6.18 -2.48
C SER A 274 -11.71 5.07 -1.67
N GLY A 275 -10.42 4.84 -1.92
CA GLY A 275 -9.56 4.00 -1.06
C GLY A 275 -9.28 4.58 0.33
N GLN A 276 -9.91 5.72 0.68
CA GLN A 276 -9.82 6.34 2.00
C GLN A 276 -11.11 6.21 2.82
N GLU A 277 -12.19 5.67 2.22
CA GLU A 277 -13.45 5.44 2.93
C GLU A 277 -13.22 4.48 4.10
N GLY A 278 -13.79 4.82 5.25
CA GLY A 278 -13.70 4.01 6.45
C GLY A 278 -14.48 4.61 7.63
N ASP A 279 -14.78 3.76 8.61
CA ASP A 279 -15.49 4.18 9.80
C ASP A 279 -14.67 5.13 10.69
N ARG A 280 -15.38 6.12 11.23
CA ARG A 280 -14.81 7.15 12.12
C ARG A 280 -14.16 6.51 13.33
N SER A 281 -12.85 6.67 13.44
CA SER A 281 -12.10 5.98 14.48
C SER A 281 -10.76 6.64 14.77
N PHE A 282 -10.24 6.34 15.97
CA PHE A 282 -8.82 6.45 16.27
C PHE A 282 -8.30 5.04 16.46
N ARG A 283 -7.56 4.53 15.48
CA ARG A 283 -7.13 3.12 15.48
C ARG A 283 -5.64 2.95 15.24
N LEU A 284 -5.07 1.95 15.89
CA LEU A 284 -3.80 1.37 15.50
C LEU A 284 -3.98 0.73 14.12
N PHE A 285 -3.11 1.08 13.18
CA PHE A 285 -3.14 0.49 11.84
C PHE A 285 -2.03 -0.53 11.72
N GLU A 286 -0.78 -0.15 11.54
CA GLU A 286 0.30 -1.15 11.51
C GLU A 286 1.12 -1.19 12.80
N LEU A 287 1.55 -2.39 13.17
CA LEU A 287 2.53 -2.65 14.22
C LEU A 287 3.32 -3.91 13.88
N TRP A 288 4.48 -3.73 13.26
CA TRP A 288 5.28 -4.87 12.80
C TRP A 288 6.78 -4.67 12.95
N TYR A 289 7.49 -5.81 13.00
CA TYR A 289 8.94 -5.92 12.92
C TYR A 289 9.31 -6.69 11.66
N ASP A 290 10.30 -6.21 10.91
CA ASP A 290 10.78 -6.83 9.68
C ASP A 290 12.29 -7.07 9.73
N GLN A 291 12.67 -8.31 9.49
CA GLN A 291 14.05 -8.75 9.55
C GLN A 291 14.56 -9.08 8.14
N PRO A 292 15.51 -8.32 7.60
CA PRO A 292 16.23 -8.70 6.39
C PRO A 292 17.30 -9.75 6.69
N PHE A 293 17.55 -10.60 5.70
CA PHE A 293 18.56 -11.66 5.71
C PHE A 293 19.32 -11.68 4.38
N PHE A 294 20.58 -12.12 4.44
CA PHE A 294 21.43 -12.36 3.26
C PHE A 294 21.52 -11.15 2.30
N ASN A 295 21.70 -9.95 2.84
CA ASN A 295 21.78 -8.70 2.08
C ASN A 295 20.48 -8.43 1.28
N ASP A 296 19.34 -8.46 1.98
CA ASP A 296 18.01 -8.14 1.44
C ASP A 296 17.54 -9.08 0.32
N LEU A 297 18.14 -10.27 0.27
CA LEU A 297 17.70 -11.37 -0.59
C LEU A 297 16.42 -11.99 -0.05
N PHE A 298 16.25 -12.03 1.26
CA PHE A 298 15.09 -12.59 1.93
C PHE A 298 14.74 -11.75 3.16
N ASP A 299 13.46 -11.50 3.39
CA ASP A 299 13.02 -10.75 4.56
C ASP A 299 11.71 -11.31 5.14
N VAL A 300 11.60 -11.21 6.47
CA VAL A 300 10.46 -11.74 7.25
C VAL A 300 9.88 -10.62 8.09
N ARG A 301 8.60 -10.33 7.87
CA ARG A 301 7.80 -9.41 8.67
C ARG A 301 6.89 -10.19 9.61
N ILE A 302 6.78 -9.75 10.86
CA ILE A 302 5.87 -10.28 11.85
C ILE A 302 5.19 -9.14 12.60
N GLY A 303 3.88 -9.24 12.79
CA GLY A 303 3.09 -8.25 13.50
C GLY A 303 1.74 -8.02 12.84
N GLN A 304 1.08 -6.94 13.24
CA GLN A 304 -0.15 -6.47 12.63
C GLN A 304 0.18 -5.64 11.40
N MET A 305 -0.29 -6.07 10.23
CA MET A 305 0.04 -5.48 8.93
C MET A 305 -1.15 -5.47 7.99
N ASP A 306 -1.12 -4.52 7.07
CA ASP A 306 -2.08 -4.40 5.97
C ASP A 306 -1.51 -5.09 4.71
N LEU A 307 -2.29 -6.00 4.11
CA LEU A 307 -1.88 -6.67 2.87
C LEU A 307 -2.02 -5.77 1.64
N ASP A 308 -2.90 -4.76 1.68
CA ASP A 308 -3.12 -3.76 0.63
C ASP A 308 -1.95 -2.76 0.48
N THR A 309 -0.81 -3.02 1.15
CA THR A 309 0.45 -2.29 0.97
C THR A 309 1.53 -3.10 0.25
N GLU A 310 1.33 -4.41 0.06
CA GLU A 310 2.34 -5.31 -0.53
C GLU A 310 1.79 -6.27 -1.60
N PHE A 311 0.51 -6.66 -1.55
CA PHE A 311 -0.09 -7.62 -2.47
C PHE A 311 -1.15 -6.93 -3.35
N MET A 312 -1.34 -7.43 -4.56
CA MET A 312 -2.38 -6.94 -5.48
C MET A 312 -2.24 -5.46 -5.94
N ILE A 313 -1.10 -4.82 -5.65
CA ILE A 313 -0.91 -3.40 -6.00
C ILE A 313 -0.48 -3.22 -7.45
N SER A 314 -1.20 -2.34 -8.15
CA SER A 314 -0.81 -1.76 -9.44
C SER A 314 -0.17 -0.39 -9.24
N SER A 315 1.04 -0.19 -9.77
CA SER A 315 1.73 1.10 -9.65
C SER A 315 1.11 2.19 -10.52
N TYR A 316 0.62 1.87 -11.71
CA TYR A 316 -0.14 2.82 -12.52
C TYR A 316 -1.60 2.93 -12.03
N GLY A 317 -2.18 1.85 -11.50
CA GLY A 317 -3.51 1.86 -10.87
C GLY A 317 -3.58 2.77 -9.65
N GLY A 318 -2.47 2.90 -8.90
CA GLY A 318 -2.38 3.83 -7.77
C GLY A 318 -2.61 5.32 -8.08
N LEU A 319 -2.80 5.72 -9.34
CA LEU A 319 -3.19 7.10 -9.64
C LEU A 319 -4.64 7.38 -9.22
N TYR A 320 -5.52 6.40 -9.38
CA TYR A 320 -6.96 6.56 -9.26
C TYR A 320 -7.38 6.54 -7.78
N LEU A 321 -8.48 7.23 -7.47
CA LEU A 321 -8.99 7.35 -6.11
C LEU A 321 -9.94 6.21 -5.75
N ASN A 322 -10.70 5.69 -6.72
CA ASN A 322 -11.60 4.57 -6.49
C ASN A 322 -10.85 3.36 -5.93
N ALA A 323 -11.40 2.76 -4.87
CA ALA A 323 -10.78 1.65 -4.15
C ALA A 323 -10.51 0.44 -5.06
N ASP A 324 -11.26 0.29 -6.16
CA ASP A 324 -11.08 -0.77 -7.15
C ASP A 324 -9.68 -0.85 -7.72
N PHE A 325 -8.97 0.29 -7.81
CA PHE A 325 -7.62 0.35 -8.37
C PHE A 325 -6.50 0.07 -7.34
N GLY A 326 -6.88 -0.20 -6.09
CA GLY A 326 -6.04 -0.72 -5.02
C GLY A 326 -6.47 -2.12 -4.62
N TRP A 327 -7.06 -2.26 -3.43
CA TRP A 327 -7.71 -3.49 -3.00
C TRP A 327 -8.99 -3.73 -3.82
N SER A 328 -8.88 -4.61 -4.81
CA SER A 328 -9.97 -4.83 -5.77
C SER A 328 -11.29 -5.22 -5.11
N MET A 329 -12.38 -4.89 -5.81
CA MET A 329 -13.75 -5.18 -5.42
C MET A 329 -14.02 -6.64 -5.03
N LEU A 330 -13.32 -7.62 -5.62
CA LEU A 330 -13.54 -9.05 -5.31
C LEU A 330 -13.21 -9.37 -3.83
N PRO A 331 -11.94 -9.26 -3.36
CA PRO A 331 -11.66 -9.45 -1.94
C PRO A 331 -12.40 -8.46 -1.03
N SER A 332 -12.68 -7.22 -1.45
CA SER A 332 -13.50 -6.27 -0.67
C SER A 332 -14.91 -6.81 -0.37
N ALA A 333 -15.58 -7.39 -1.37
CA ALA A 333 -16.95 -7.90 -1.22
C ALA A 333 -17.02 -9.31 -0.62
N ASP A 334 -15.95 -10.11 -0.78
CA ASP A 334 -16.01 -11.55 -0.57
C ASP A 334 -15.17 -12.06 0.62
N LEU A 335 -14.31 -11.23 1.22
CA LEU A 335 -13.62 -11.58 2.46
C LEU A 335 -14.36 -11.00 3.68
N TYR A 336 -14.12 -11.60 4.84
CA TYR A 336 -14.63 -11.08 6.10
C TYR A 336 -14.13 -9.65 6.32
N ALA A 337 -15.07 -8.69 6.40
CA ALA A 337 -14.75 -7.25 6.52
C ALA A 337 -13.84 -6.71 5.40
N GLY A 338 -13.86 -7.33 4.21
CA GLY A 338 -12.94 -6.99 3.10
C GLY A 338 -11.55 -7.63 3.22
N GLY A 339 -11.27 -8.33 4.33
CA GLY A 339 -9.97 -8.92 4.62
C GLY A 339 -9.04 -7.98 5.38
N PRO A 340 -7.75 -8.33 5.54
CA PRO A 340 -6.76 -7.47 6.17
C PRO A 340 -6.25 -6.41 5.18
N SER A 341 -7.17 -5.52 4.79
CA SER A 341 -6.99 -4.37 3.91
C SER A 341 -7.39 -3.09 4.63
N TRP A 342 -7.03 -1.93 4.07
CA TRP A 342 -7.53 -0.62 4.53
C TRP A 342 -9.04 -0.67 4.93
N PRO A 343 -9.45 -0.04 6.06
CA PRO A 343 -8.66 0.63 7.11
C PRO A 343 -8.31 -0.28 8.29
N ILE A 344 -8.31 -1.60 8.10
CA ILE A 344 -8.07 -2.61 9.13
C ILE A 344 -6.83 -3.44 8.80
N SER A 345 -6.29 -4.11 9.81
CA SER A 345 -5.03 -4.84 9.67
C SER A 345 -4.99 -5.98 10.66
N SER A 346 -4.25 -7.04 10.30
CA SER A 346 -4.29 -8.29 11.07
C SER A 346 -2.90 -8.76 11.49
N PRO A 347 -2.79 -9.45 12.64
CA PRO A 347 -1.55 -10.09 13.02
C PRO A 347 -1.24 -11.26 12.09
N GLY A 348 0.01 -11.35 11.66
CA GLY A 348 0.47 -12.41 10.78
C GLY A 348 1.98 -12.43 10.58
N VAL A 349 2.39 -13.19 9.57
CA VAL A 349 3.77 -13.26 9.10
C VAL A 349 3.81 -13.12 7.57
N ARG A 350 4.72 -12.28 7.08
CA ARG A 350 4.99 -12.10 5.64
C ARG A 350 6.43 -12.47 5.33
N PHE A 351 6.61 -13.23 4.28
CA PHE A 351 7.89 -13.66 3.74
C PHE A 351 8.08 -13.06 2.36
N ARG A 352 9.30 -12.61 2.08
CA ARG A 352 9.63 -12.08 0.77
C ARG A 352 11.02 -12.53 0.34
N TYR A 353 11.13 -12.96 -0.91
CA TYR A 353 12.36 -13.48 -1.50
C TYR A 353 12.62 -12.83 -2.85
N ARG A 354 13.80 -12.21 -3.00
CA ARG A 354 14.18 -11.43 -4.18
C ARG A 354 15.50 -11.94 -4.77
N PRO A 355 15.50 -13.10 -5.46
CA PRO A 355 16.70 -13.73 -6.01
C PRO A 355 17.42 -12.87 -7.05
N SER A 356 16.72 -11.93 -7.66
CA SER A 356 17.28 -11.00 -8.63
C SER A 356 16.43 -9.73 -8.67
N GLN A 357 16.83 -8.77 -9.50
CA GLN A 357 16.02 -7.57 -9.74
C GLN A 357 14.79 -7.82 -10.62
N LYS A 358 14.71 -9.00 -11.23
CA LYS A 358 13.60 -9.37 -12.12
C LYS A 358 12.51 -10.13 -11.42
N PHE A 359 12.80 -10.73 -10.26
CA PHE A 359 11.88 -11.67 -9.63
C PHE A 359 11.77 -11.35 -8.14
N SER A 360 10.54 -11.18 -7.69
CA SER A 360 10.14 -11.12 -6.29
C SER A 360 9.12 -12.22 -6.04
N PHE A 361 9.19 -12.85 -4.87
CA PHE A 361 8.23 -13.84 -4.41
C PHE A 361 7.76 -13.41 -3.02
N LEU A 362 6.46 -13.26 -2.86
CA LEU A 362 5.83 -12.90 -1.60
C LEU A 362 4.90 -14.01 -1.15
N PHE A 363 4.83 -14.21 0.16
CA PHE A 363 3.86 -15.09 0.80
C PHE A 363 3.50 -14.52 2.17
N ALA A 364 2.23 -14.49 2.53
CA ALA A 364 1.80 -14.16 3.87
C ALA A 364 0.79 -15.18 4.42
N ALA A 365 0.85 -15.37 5.73
CA ALA A 365 -0.15 -16.09 6.51
C ALA A 365 -0.60 -15.17 7.65
N ILE A 366 -1.84 -14.71 7.59
CA ILE A 366 -2.38 -13.63 8.41
C ILE A 366 -3.80 -14.00 8.88
N ASP A 367 -4.24 -13.45 10.02
CA ASP A 367 -5.65 -13.56 10.42
C ASP A 367 -6.55 -12.92 9.34
N ASP A 368 -7.60 -13.63 8.94
CA ASP A 368 -8.47 -13.28 7.83
C ASP A 368 -9.50 -12.18 8.15
N ASN A 369 -9.79 -11.98 9.43
CA ASN A 369 -10.95 -11.23 9.90
C ASN A 369 -10.55 -10.38 11.11
N PRO A 370 -9.87 -9.24 10.86
CA PRO A 370 -9.39 -8.37 11.92
C PRO A 370 -10.45 -7.99 12.98
N PRO A 371 -11.70 -7.63 12.59
CA PRO A 371 -12.74 -7.26 13.53
C PRO A 371 -13.34 -8.46 14.25
N GLY A 372 -13.26 -9.66 13.67
CA GLY A 372 -13.62 -10.94 14.29
C GLY A 372 -15.12 -11.22 14.41
N ASN A 373 -15.98 -10.48 13.70
CA ASN A 373 -17.40 -10.83 13.54
C ASN A 373 -17.52 -12.02 12.59
N GLN A 374 -18.28 -13.03 13.01
CA GLN A 374 -18.57 -14.20 12.17
C GLN A 374 -20.03 -14.23 11.68
N PHE A 375 -20.88 -13.46 12.36
CA PHE A 375 -22.30 -13.33 12.05
C PHE A 375 -22.55 -11.96 11.46
N ASN A 376 -23.38 -11.91 10.42
CA ASN A 376 -23.77 -10.69 9.72
C ASN A 376 -22.60 -9.95 9.05
N SER A 377 -21.53 -10.67 8.71
CA SER A 377 -20.37 -10.14 7.98
C SER A 377 -20.60 -10.06 6.47
N PHE A 378 -21.59 -10.79 5.96
CA PHE A 378 -21.97 -10.79 4.54
C PHE A 378 -23.43 -10.37 4.36
N PRO A 379 -23.77 -9.68 3.25
CA PRO A 379 -25.14 -9.27 2.97
C PRO A 379 -26.16 -10.42 3.04
N ILE A 380 -25.76 -11.61 2.60
CA ILE A 380 -26.62 -12.81 2.58
C ILE A 380 -26.99 -13.35 3.98
N GLN A 381 -26.35 -12.86 5.05
CA GLN A 381 -26.62 -13.27 6.44
C GLN A 381 -27.65 -12.37 7.14
N ASN A 382 -28.84 -12.15 6.54
CA ASN A 382 -29.88 -11.22 7.03
C ASN A 382 -29.56 -9.71 6.92
N GLY A 383 -28.92 -9.28 5.82
CA GLY A 383 -28.71 -7.85 5.51
C GLY A 383 -27.48 -7.24 6.19
N GLY A 384 -26.51 -8.05 6.58
CA GLY A 384 -25.27 -7.57 7.20
C GLY A 384 -25.46 -6.96 8.59
N ASN A 385 -24.38 -6.44 9.16
CA ASN A 385 -24.45 -5.73 10.43
C ASN A 385 -25.05 -4.34 10.19
N THR A 386 -26.32 -4.18 10.54
CA THR A 386 -27.10 -2.96 10.29
C THR A 386 -26.67 -1.76 11.14
N VAL A 387 -25.77 -1.99 12.11
CA VAL A 387 -25.18 -0.95 12.96
C VAL A 387 -23.81 -0.52 12.44
N ASP A 388 -23.14 -1.40 11.68
CA ASP A 388 -21.84 -1.20 11.07
C ASP A 388 -21.84 -1.92 9.70
N PRO A 389 -22.38 -1.27 8.65
CA PRO A 389 -22.48 -1.86 7.32
C PRO A 389 -21.13 -2.12 6.66
N SER A 390 -20.08 -1.39 7.07
CA SER A 390 -18.70 -1.55 6.60
C SER A 390 -18.04 -2.81 7.19
N ASN A 391 -18.61 -3.36 8.27
CA ASN A 391 -18.07 -4.47 9.07
C ASN A 391 -16.68 -4.20 9.65
N GLN A 392 -16.27 -2.95 9.79
CA GLN A 392 -14.94 -2.59 10.30
C GLN A 392 -14.87 -2.56 11.82
N ASP A 393 -16.02 -2.40 12.51
CA ASP A 393 -16.10 -2.08 13.94
C ASP A 393 -17.04 -3.03 14.70
N VAL A 394 -16.48 -4.14 15.20
CA VAL A 394 -17.25 -5.12 15.99
C VAL A 394 -17.26 -4.75 17.47
N GLY A 395 -18.38 -4.22 17.95
CA GLY A 395 -18.61 -3.88 19.36
C GLY A 395 -18.21 -2.44 19.70
N ALA A 396 -17.62 -2.21 20.88
CA ALA A 396 -17.16 -0.88 21.31
C ALA A 396 -15.69 -0.59 20.93
N GLU A 397 -15.01 -1.52 20.25
CA GLU A 397 -13.56 -1.51 20.06
C GLU A 397 -13.15 -1.17 18.61
N ALA A 398 -13.44 0.06 18.17
CA ALA A 398 -12.95 0.62 16.89
C ALA A 398 -11.46 1.05 16.95
N SER A 399 -10.64 0.36 17.74
CA SER A 399 -9.30 0.83 18.15
C SER A 399 -8.14 0.19 17.39
N GLY A 400 -8.40 -0.86 16.60
CA GLY A 400 -7.35 -1.62 15.91
C GLY A 400 -6.41 -2.40 16.84
N THR A 401 -6.76 -2.56 18.13
CA THR A 401 -5.91 -3.24 19.14
C THR A 401 -6.38 -4.64 19.54
N LYS A 402 -7.29 -5.23 18.76
CA LYS A 402 -7.86 -6.55 19.05
C LYS A 402 -6.87 -7.70 18.85
N PHE A 403 -5.92 -7.55 17.91
CA PHE A 403 -4.94 -8.57 17.53
C PHE A 403 -5.57 -9.98 17.42
N ASN A 404 -6.63 -10.08 16.60
CA ASN A 404 -7.40 -11.31 16.45
C ASN A 404 -6.55 -12.44 15.84
N LEU A 405 -6.72 -13.66 16.34
CA LEU A 405 -6.06 -14.89 15.87
C LEU A 405 -7.01 -16.10 15.91
N ASN A 406 -8.30 -15.88 16.13
CA ASN A 406 -9.28 -16.92 16.47
C ASN A 406 -10.36 -17.11 15.39
N THR A 407 -10.18 -16.57 14.20
CA THR A 407 -11.09 -16.73 13.07
C THR A 407 -10.52 -17.77 12.08
N GLY A 408 -10.05 -17.33 10.92
CA GLY A 408 -9.34 -18.12 9.93
C GLY A 408 -7.95 -17.55 9.67
N ALA A 409 -7.20 -18.28 8.84
CA ALA A 409 -5.97 -17.79 8.24
C ALA A 409 -6.21 -17.53 6.76
N LEU A 410 -5.87 -16.32 6.32
CA LEU A 410 -5.72 -15.94 4.93
C LEU A 410 -4.28 -16.21 4.50
N LEU A 411 -4.11 -17.10 3.51
CA LEU A 411 -2.83 -17.47 2.94
C LEU A 411 -2.74 -16.85 1.55
N ILE A 412 -1.93 -15.81 1.37
CA ILE A 412 -1.76 -15.11 0.09
C ILE A 412 -0.34 -15.29 -0.45
N SER A 413 -0.21 -15.40 -1.77
CA SER A 413 1.09 -15.49 -2.44
C SER A 413 1.11 -14.72 -3.75
N GLU A 414 2.26 -14.15 -4.08
CA GLU A 414 2.47 -13.41 -5.32
C GLU A 414 3.87 -13.65 -5.88
N ILE A 415 3.96 -13.83 -7.20
CA ILE A 415 5.21 -13.73 -7.95
C ILE A 415 5.17 -12.47 -8.80
N GLN A 416 6.27 -11.73 -8.79
CA GLN A 416 6.45 -10.52 -9.59
C GLN A 416 7.60 -10.71 -10.58
N TYR A 417 7.40 -10.23 -11.80
CA TYR A 417 8.38 -10.24 -12.87
C TYR A 417 8.61 -8.86 -13.46
N SER A 418 9.82 -8.31 -13.30
CA SER A 418 10.18 -6.98 -13.78
C SER A 418 11.09 -7.07 -15.01
N THR A 419 10.75 -6.36 -16.09
CA THR A 419 11.47 -6.41 -17.37
C THR A 419 11.40 -5.11 -18.17
N PHE A 420 12.15 -5.04 -19.28
CA PHE A 420 12.14 -3.92 -20.23
C PHE A 420 11.65 -4.39 -21.61
N LEU A 421 10.44 -4.00 -22.02
CA LEU A 421 9.91 -4.29 -23.35
C LEU A 421 10.65 -3.49 -24.42
N GLY A 422 11.18 -4.16 -25.46
CA GLY A 422 12.07 -3.52 -26.45
C GLY A 422 13.56 -3.64 -26.14
N GLY A 423 13.92 -4.34 -25.06
CA GLY A 423 15.30 -4.67 -24.69
C GLY A 423 15.96 -3.65 -23.76
N LYS A 424 17.07 -4.01 -23.11
CA LYS A 424 17.64 -3.22 -21.99
C LYS A 424 18.12 -1.79 -22.34
N LYS A 425 18.43 -1.47 -23.60
CA LYS A 425 19.01 -0.17 -24.00
C LYS A 425 17.96 0.89 -24.38
N HIS A 426 16.82 0.45 -24.91
CA HIS A 426 15.77 1.32 -25.44
C HIS A 426 14.37 0.86 -25.03
N GLY A 427 14.30 -0.10 -24.11
CA GLY A 427 13.05 -0.71 -23.72
C GLY A 427 12.38 0.03 -22.57
N PHE A 428 11.07 -0.12 -22.51
CA PHE A 428 10.23 0.49 -21.50
C PHE A 428 10.03 -0.46 -20.32
N PRO A 429 10.24 -0.01 -19.08
CA PRO A 429 10.07 -0.85 -17.91
C PRO A 429 8.61 -1.31 -17.76
N GLY A 430 8.43 -2.52 -17.27
CA GLY A 430 7.14 -3.06 -16.86
C GLY A 430 7.28 -4.15 -15.80
N ILE A 431 6.23 -4.30 -15.02
CA ILE A 431 6.11 -5.21 -13.89
C ILE A 431 4.87 -6.06 -14.12
N TYR A 432 5.01 -7.38 -13.96
CA TYR A 432 3.95 -8.35 -14.17
C TYR A 432 3.81 -9.17 -12.90
N LYS A 433 2.62 -9.21 -12.31
CA LYS A 433 2.35 -9.93 -11.06
C LYS A 433 1.34 -11.03 -11.30
N LEU A 434 1.50 -12.16 -10.63
CA LEU A 434 0.55 -13.25 -10.60
C LEU A 434 0.46 -13.74 -9.17
N GLY A 435 -0.75 -13.80 -8.63
CA GLY A 435 -0.95 -14.22 -7.25
C GLY A 435 -2.30 -14.86 -7.02
N GLY A 436 -2.56 -15.15 -5.77
CA GLY A 436 -3.82 -15.69 -5.31
C GLY A 436 -3.78 -15.94 -3.81
N TYR A 437 -4.97 -16.11 -3.25
CA TYR A 437 -5.15 -16.39 -1.83
C TYR A 437 -6.01 -17.63 -1.60
N TYR A 438 -5.86 -18.21 -0.41
CA TYR A 438 -6.78 -19.18 0.18
C TYR A 438 -7.10 -18.76 1.60
N ASP A 439 -8.39 -18.56 1.88
CA ASP A 439 -8.92 -18.37 3.21
C ASP A 439 -9.37 -19.72 3.77
N SER A 440 -9.11 -19.98 5.06
CA SER A 440 -9.46 -21.23 5.75
C SER A 440 -10.75 -21.17 6.58
N ALA A 441 -11.42 -20.01 6.66
CA ALA A 441 -12.67 -19.82 7.38
C ALA A 441 -13.88 -20.52 6.74
N PHE A 442 -15.06 -20.36 7.35
CA PHE A 442 -16.33 -20.89 6.85
C PHE A 442 -17.15 -19.76 6.24
N TYR A 443 -17.66 -19.94 5.04
CA TYR A 443 -18.42 -18.93 4.31
C TYR A 443 -19.87 -19.37 4.08
N PRO A 444 -20.83 -18.43 4.03
CA PRO A 444 -22.21 -18.74 3.68
C PRO A 444 -22.31 -19.26 2.24
N ASP A 445 -23.10 -20.32 2.03
CA ASP A 445 -23.44 -20.85 0.71
C ASP A 445 -24.63 -20.10 0.12
N TYR A 446 -24.49 -19.58 -1.09
CA TYR A 446 -25.54 -18.83 -1.78
C TYR A 446 -26.63 -19.73 -2.37
N TYR A 447 -26.43 -21.05 -2.39
CA TYR A 447 -27.40 -22.00 -2.96
C TYR A 447 -28.33 -22.65 -1.94
N THR A 448 -27.85 -22.94 -0.74
CA THR A 448 -28.60 -23.79 0.21
C THR A 448 -28.68 -23.21 1.61
N ASN A 449 -29.83 -23.37 2.26
CA ASN A 449 -30.02 -23.07 3.68
C ASN A 449 -29.49 -24.23 4.57
N GLN A 450 -29.54 -24.06 5.89
CA GLN A 450 -29.06 -25.06 6.85
C GLN A 450 -29.81 -26.41 6.80
N GLU A 451 -31.04 -26.40 6.28
CA GLU A 451 -31.90 -27.56 6.08
C GLU A 451 -31.65 -28.29 4.75
N GLY A 452 -30.81 -27.71 3.86
CA GLY A 452 -30.49 -28.25 2.54
C GLY A 452 -31.52 -27.92 1.46
N GLU A 453 -32.43 -26.97 1.72
CA GLU A 453 -33.37 -26.42 0.74
C GLU A 453 -32.75 -25.19 0.04
N PRO A 454 -33.28 -24.77 -1.14
CA PRO A 454 -32.77 -23.58 -1.83
C PRO A 454 -32.84 -22.32 -0.96
N LEU A 455 -31.73 -21.58 -0.87
CA LEU A 455 -31.67 -20.36 -0.07
C LEU A 455 -32.53 -19.25 -0.70
N GLY A 456 -33.25 -18.50 0.14
CA GLY A 456 -34.17 -17.43 -0.31
C GLY A 456 -35.55 -17.93 -0.74
N ASN A 457 -35.83 -19.23 -0.74
CA ASN A 457 -37.14 -19.77 -1.10
C ASN A 457 -38.22 -19.36 -0.06
N PRO A 458 -39.21 -18.54 -0.43
CA PRO A 458 -40.20 -18.04 0.53
C PRO A 458 -41.21 -19.10 1.00
N ASN A 459 -41.20 -20.30 0.41
CA ASN A 459 -42.11 -21.39 0.73
C ASN A 459 -41.42 -22.53 1.51
N ASP A 460 -40.20 -22.32 1.98
CA ASP A 460 -39.47 -23.31 2.75
C ASP A 460 -40.11 -23.53 4.15
N LEU A 461 -39.84 -24.69 4.76
CA LEU A 461 -40.40 -25.03 6.08
C LEU A 461 -39.48 -24.62 7.24
N GLY A 462 -38.32 -24.02 6.92
CA GLY A 462 -37.25 -23.63 7.83
C GLY A 462 -37.16 -22.11 8.01
N ASN A 463 -35.95 -21.60 8.23
CA ASN A 463 -35.68 -20.17 8.13
C ASN A 463 -35.00 -19.89 6.77
N PRO A 464 -35.73 -19.36 5.77
CA PRO A 464 -35.25 -19.24 4.39
C PRO A 464 -34.07 -18.29 4.20
N ASN A 465 -33.71 -17.55 5.25
CA ASN A 465 -32.67 -16.53 5.24
C ASN A 465 -31.41 -16.95 6.01
N THR A 466 -31.27 -18.22 6.41
CA THR A 466 -30.06 -18.70 7.08
C THR A 466 -29.24 -19.63 6.18
N PRO A 467 -28.12 -19.18 5.61
CA PRO A 467 -27.31 -19.99 4.70
C PRO A 467 -26.66 -21.19 5.41
N SER A 468 -26.44 -22.27 4.65
CA SER A 468 -25.48 -23.30 5.03
C SER A 468 -24.05 -22.75 4.93
N TYR A 469 -23.07 -23.45 5.52
CA TYR A 469 -21.69 -22.96 5.57
C TYR A 469 -20.73 -23.94 4.90
N LYS A 470 -19.82 -23.40 4.09
CA LYS A 470 -18.78 -24.16 3.40
C LYS A 470 -17.39 -23.69 3.83
N LYS A 471 -16.48 -24.64 3.99
CA LYS A 471 -15.11 -24.34 4.39
C LYS A 471 -14.26 -23.85 3.21
N GLY A 472 -13.51 -22.79 3.47
CA GLY A 472 -12.48 -22.20 2.64
C GLY A 472 -12.99 -21.22 1.59
N ASN A 473 -12.17 -20.27 1.18
CA ASN A 473 -12.41 -19.42 0.03
C ASN A 473 -11.10 -19.20 -0.72
N TRP A 474 -11.13 -18.82 -2.00
CA TRP A 474 -9.89 -18.59 -2.75
C TRP A 474 -10.12 -17.62 -3.89
N ALA A 475 -9.06 -16.93 -4.33
CA ALA A 475 -9.06 -16.23 -5.61
C ALA A 475 -7.69 -16.30 -6.25
N ILE A 476 -7.66 -16.05 -7.56
CA ILE A 476 -6.43 -15.81 -8.32
C ILE A 476 -6.50 -14.43 -8.96
N TYR A 477 -5.36 -13.77 -9.10
CA TYR A 477 -5.28 -12.45 -9.72
C TYR A 477 -4.01 -12.31 -10.55
N GLY A 478 -4.03 -11.39 -11.51
CA GLY A 478 -2.86 -11.02 -12.31
C GLY A 478 -2.83 -9.53 -12.60
N ILE A 479 -1.64 -8.93 -12.55
CA ILE A 479 -1.43 -7.49 -12.73
C ILE A 479 -0.38 -7.27 -13.82
N VAL A 480 -0.59 -6.24 -14.62
CA VAL A 480 0.33 -5.73 -15.62
C VAL A 480 0.48 -4.24 -15.39
N ASP A 481 1.71 -3.78 -15.16
CA ASP A 481 2.11 -2.38 -15.23
C ASP A 481 3.12 -2.24 -16.36
N GLN A 482 2.82 -1.43 -17.38
CA GLN A 482 3.73 -1.27 -18.51
C GLN A 482 3.82 0.17 -19.01
N MET A 483 5.03 0.73 -19.00
CA MET A 483 5.32 1.93 -19.78
C MET A 483 5.31 1.57 -21.26
N ILE A 484 4.53 2.27 -22.08
CA ILE A 484 4.46 2.01 -23.54
C ILE A 484 5.13 3.09 -24.36
N TRP A 485 5.41 4.24 -23.76
CA TRP A 485 6.06 5.35 -24.44
C TRP A 485 6.75 6.30 -23.46
N ARG A 486 7.86 6.89 -23.90
CA ARG A 486 8.55 8.00 -23.24
C ARG A 486 9.05 9.00 -24.27
N SER A 487 8.92 10.28 -23.98
CA SER A 487 9.38 11.35 -24.86
C SER A 487 10.90 11.41 -24.93
N HIS A 488 11.42 11.61 -26.12
CA HIS A 488 12.86 11.80 -26.35
C HIS A 488 13.34 13.21 -25.95
N ARG A 489 12.41 14.18 -25.83
CA ARG A 489 12.73 15.59 -25.52
C ARG A 489 12.56 15.93 -24.04
N ASN A 490 11.66 15.22 -23.35
CA ASN A 490 11.40 15.37 -21.93
C ASN A 490 11.28 13.97 -21.33
N ARG A 491 12.27 13.55 -20.55
CA ARG A 491 12.31 12.18 -20.01
C ARG A 491 11.18 11.88 -19.01
N ASN A 492 10.63 12.90 -18.36
CA ASN A 492 9.53 12.77 -17.39
C ASN A 492 8.20 12.51 -18.10
N LYS A 493 8.08 12.95 -19.36
CA LYS A 493 6.87 12.76 -20.14
C LYS A 493 6.78 11.34 -20.68
N SER A 494 5.83 10.56 -20.15
CA SER A 494 5.67 9.15 -20.47
C SER A 494 4.20 8.73 -20.46
N VAL A 495 3.92 7.58 -21.08
CA VAL A 495 2.60 6.93 -21.07
C VAL A 495 2.75 5.53 -20.51
N GLY A 496 2.00 5.24 -19.46
CA GLY A 496 1.86 3.92 -18.85
C GLY A 496 0.46 3.37 -19.07
N VAL A 497 0.35 2.05 -19.11
CA VAL A 497 -0.92 1.33 -19.08
C VAL A 497 -0.86 0.26 -18.01
N PHE A 498 -2.02 -0.07 -17.46
CA PHE A 498 -2.16 -1.20 -16.56
C PHE A 498 -3.39 -2.05 -16.87
N PHE A 499 -3.34 -3.27 -16.35
CA PHE A 499 -4.45 -4.20 -16.28
C PHE A 499 -4.34 -4.98 -14.99
N HIS A 500 -5.44 -5.13 -14.28
CA HIS A 500 -5.58 -6.09 -13.20
C HIS A 500 -6.87 -6.90 -13.41
N GLY A 501 -6.86 -8.14 -12.96
CA GLY A 501 -8.05 -8.97 -13.00
C GLY A 501 -7.97 -10.13 -12.03
N THR A 502 -9.11 -10.39 -11.40
CA THR A 502 -9.27 -11.32 -10.30
C THR A 502 -10.43 -12.28 -10.58
N GLY A 503 -10.32 -13.53 -10.13
CA GLY A 503 -11.38 -14.52 -10.30
C GLY A 503 -11.47 -15.54 -9.17
N THR A 504 -12.69 -15.97 -8.89
CA THR A 504 -13.03 -16.94 -7.83
C THR A 504 -14.20 -17.87 -8.24
N GLN A 505 -14.63 -18.72 -7.31
CA GLN A 505 -15.81 -19.59 -7.36
C GLN A 505 -17.09 -18.82 -6.99
N GLY A 506 -18.25 -19.22 -7.53
CA GLY A 506 -19.52 -18.49 -7.32
C GLY A 506 -20.47 -19.01 -6.27
N ASP A 507 -20.09 -20.04 -5.51
CA ASP A 507 -20.99 -20.64 -4.50
C ASP A 507 -21.00 -19.92 -3.14
N ARG A 508 -20.01 -19.07 -2.88
CA ARG A 508 -19.84 -18.36 -1.60
C ARG A 508 -19.37 -16.91 -1.73
N ASN A 509 -19.38 -16.38 -2.95
CA ASN A 509 -18.86 -15.07 -3.30
C ASN A 509 -19.91 -14.27 -4.07
N THR A 510 -20.08 -13.02 -3.69
CA THR A 510 -20.97 -12.06 -4.35
C THR A 510 -20.35 -11.62 -5.67
N VAL A 511 -19.03 -11.45 -5.73
CA VAL A 511 -18.29 -11.08 -6.94
C VAL A 511 -17.44 -12.27 -7.39
N VAL A 512 -17.60 -12.73 -8.63
CA VAL A 512 -16.83 -13.89 -9.12
C VAL A 512 -15.69 -13.53 -10.04
N PHE A 513 -15.76 -12.33 -10.62
CA PHE A 513 -14.77 -11.81 -11.52
C PHE A 513 -14.74 -10.30 -11.44
N GLU A 514 -13.53 -9.76 -11.45
CA GLU A 514 -13.25 -8.34 -11.50
C GLU A 514 -12.13 -8.12 -12.52
N ALA A 515 -12.20 -7.01 -13.26
CA ALA A 515 -11.09 -6.55 -14.05
C ALA A 515 -11.08 -5.02 -14.16
N ASP A 516 -9.89 -4.45 -13.97
CA ASP A 516 -9.62 -3.04 -14.13
C ASP A 516 -8.48 -2.79 -15.15
N ALA A 517 -8.55 -1.65 -15.83
CA ALA A 517 -7.53 -1.22 -16.77
C ALA A 517 -7.54 0.29 -16.95
N GLY A 518 -6.38 0.86 -17.25
CA GLY A 518 -6.30 2.29 -17.49
C GLY A 518 -5.01 2.74 -18.18
N ILE A 519 -4.98 4.05 -18.43
CA ILE A 519 -3.86 4.73 -19.10
C ILE A 519 -3.49 6.01 -18.35
N ASN A 520 -2.19 6.18 -18.14
CA ASN A 520 -1.65 7.31 -17.40
C ASN A 520 -0.72 8.12 -18.32
N LEU A 521 -0.91 9.44 -18.36
CA LEU A 521 -0.02 10.39 -19.03
C LEU A 521 0.72 11.22 -17.97
N LYS A 522 2.00 10.91 -17.77
CA LYS A 522 2.91 11.65 -16.89
C LYS A 522 3.43 12.92 -17.58
N SER A 523 3.57 14.00 -16.83
CA SER A 523 4.01 15.32 -17.30
C SER A 523 3.25 15.81 -18.55
N PRO A 524 1.91 15.95 -18.48
CA PRO A 524 1.12 16.40 -19.62
C PRO A 524 1.48 17.84 -20.04
N PHE A 525 1.73 18.73 -19.07
CA PHE A 525 1.98 20.16 -19.27
C PHE A 525 3.43 20.59 -19.02
N LEU A 526 3.81 21.74 -19.59
CA LEU A 526 5.11 22.37 -19.38
C LEU A 526 5.27 22.82 -17.92
N ASN A 527 6.47 22.67 -17.36
CA ASN A 527 6.81 23.05 -15.98
C ASN A 527 6.01 22.30 -14.90
N ARG A 528 5.34 21.20 -15.28
CA ARG A 528 4.64 20.27 -14.38
C ARG A 528 5.17 18.86 -14.63
N PRO A 529 6.43 18.57 -14.24
CA PRO A 529 7.06 17.27 -14.46
C PRO A 529 6.38 16.14 -13.68
N ASP A 530 5.77 16.46 -12.56
CA ASP A 530 5.32 15.49 -11.56
C ASP A 530 3.82 15.18 -11.66
N ASP A 531 3.08 16.00 -12.40
CA ASP A 531 1.64 15.85 -12.61
C ASP A 531 1.32 14.64 -13.50
N THR A 532 0.17 14.01 -13.25
CA THR A 532 -0.28 12.82 -13.98
C THR A 532 -1.77 12.93 -14.32
N LEU A 533 -2.13 12.68 -15.58
CA LEU A 533 -3.53 12.58 -16.04
C LEU A 533 -3.87 11.10 -16.25
N GLY A 534 -5.02 10.65 -15.77
CA GLY A 534 -5.47 9.25 -15.85
C GLY A 534 -6.87 9.09 -16.42
N LEU A 535 -7.10 7.98 -17.12
CA LEU A 535 -8.43 7.46 -17.45
C LEU A 535 -8.43 5.95 -17.26
N ALA A 536 -9.34 5.44 -16.44
CA ALA A 536 -9.45 4.01 -16.17
C ALA A 536 -10.90 3.53 -16.13
N TRP A 537 -11.05 2.22 -16.23
CA TRP A 537 -12.33 1.51 -16.23
C TRP A 537 -12.22 0.23 -15.42
N VAL A 538 -13.29 -0.12 -14.71
CA VAL A 538 -13.43 -1.33 -13.91
C VAL A 538 -14.73 -2.03 -14.26
N ILE A 539 -14.74 -3.36 -14.21
CA ILE A 539 -15.95 -4.18 -14.20
C ILE A 539 -15.93 -5.19 -13.06
N GLY A 540 -17.05 -5.24 -12.36
CA GLY A 540 -17.41 -6.31 -11.45
C GLY A 540 -18.50 -7.21 -12.00
N VAL A 541 -18.36 -8.51 -11.81
CA VAL A 541 -19.36 -9.50 -12.24
C VAL A 541 -19.89 -10.23 -11.01
N THR A 542 -21.20 -10.10 -10.79
CA THR A 542 -21.89 -10.81 -9.71
C THR A 542 -21.79 -12.33 -9.89
N GLY A 543 -21.73 -13.07 -8.81
CA GLY A 543 -21.75 -14.53 -8.77
C GLY A 543 -23.05 -15.15 -9.26
N ASP A 544 -22.97 -16.38 -9.73
CA ASP A 544 -24.15 -17.18 -10.05
C ASP A 544 -24.91 -17.65 -8.81
N GLY A 545 -24.23 -17.80 -7.67
CA GLY A 545 -24.85 -17.99 -6.36
C GLY A 545 -25.75 -16.82 -5.98
N GLU A 546 -25.23 -15.59 -5.98
CA GLU A 546 -26.02 -14.38 -5.66
C GLU A 546 -27.22 -14.22 -6.61
N ARG A 547 -27.01 -14.39 -7.92
CA ARG A 547 -28.13 -14.38 -8.87
C ARG A 547 -29.16 -15.49 -8.65
N HIS A 548 -28.76 -16.62 -8.08
CA HIS A 548 -29.68 -17.68 -7.71
C HIS A 548 -30.49 -17.26 -6.49
N PHE A 549 -29.84 -16.74 -5.44
CA PHE A 549 -30.50 -16.20 -4.26
C PHE A 549 -31.50 -15.09 -4.62
N ASP A 550 -31.11 -14.14 -5.48
CA ASP A 550 -31.99 -13.07 -5.97
C ASP A 550 -33.24 -13.66 -6.66
N ARG A 551 -33.08 -14.71 -7.47
CA ARG A 551 -34.18 -15.35 -8.18
C ARG A 551 -35.15 -16.05 -7.23
N GLU A 552 -34.63 -16.81 -6.26
CA GLU A 552 -35.44 -17.56 -5.31
C GLU A 552 -36.20 -16.61 -4.36
N SER A 553 -35.55 -15.54 -3.91
CA SER A 553 -36.15 -14.50 -3.06
C SER A 553 -37.10 -13.56 -3.81
N GLY A 554 -37.06 -13.57 -5.15
CA GLY A 554 -37.84 -12.65 -5.99
C GLY A 554 -37.28 -11.24 -6.04
N ALA A 555 -36.03 -11.03 -5.59
CA ALA A 555 -35.32 -9.77 -5.69
C ALA A 555 -34.89 -9.46 -7.14
N ILE A 556 -34.46 -8.22 -7.36
CA ILE A 556 -33.94 -7.82 -8.67
C ILE A 556 -32.55 -8.45 -8.85
N MET A 557 -32.46 -9.41 -9.78
CA MET A 557 -31.21 -10.11 -10.06
C MET A 557 -30.07 -9.14 -10.41
N GLN A 558 -29.01 -9.18 -9.61
CA GLN A 558 -27.77 -8.45 -9.81
C GLN A 558 -27.00 -8.99 -11.03
N SER A 559 -26.12 -8.16 -11.60
CA SER A 559 -25.47 -8.44 -12.88
C SER A 559 -24.00 -8.04 -12.90
N THR A 560 -23.72 -6.79 -13.26
CA THR A 560 -22.37 -6.24 -13.33
C THR A 560 -22.37 -4.82 -12.81
N GLU A 561 -21.39 -4.45 -12.01
CA GLU A 561 -21.07 -3.06 -11.69
C GLU A 561 -19.93 -2.60 -12.59
N ASN A 562 -19.94 -1.36 -13.08
CA ASN A 562 -18.83 -0.82 -13.86
C ASN A 562 -18.49 0.58 -13.36
N HIS A 563 -17.21 0.90 -13.30
CA HIS A 563 -16.71 2.23 -12.95
C HIS A 563 -15.89 2.80 -14.10
N LEU A 564 -15.99 4.10 -14.33
CA LEU A 564 -15.07 4.87 -15.18
C LEU A 564 -14.55 6.03 -14.35
N GLU A 565 -13.24 6.19 -14.28
CA GLU A 565 -12.60 7.30 -13.56
C GLU A 565 -11.71 8.14 -14.47
N LEU A 566 -11.87 9.46 -14.40
CA LEU A 566 -11.02 10.46 -15.06
C LEU A 566 -10.47 11.41 -14.00
N THR A 567 -9.15 11.44 -13.87
CA THR A 567 -8.50 12.12 -12.75
C THR A 567 -7.23 12.86 -13.16
N TYR A 568 -6.87 13.90 -12.42
CA TYR A 568 -5.64 14.67 -12.64
C TYR A 568 -4.90 14.94 -11.33
N GLN A 569 -3.79 14.25 -11.11
CA GLN A 569 -2.93 14.45 -9.94
C GLN A 569 -1.99 15.64 -10.17
N ALA A 570 -2.18 16.71 -9.41
CA ALA A 570 -1.39 17.94 -9.50
C ALA A 570 -0.46 18.09 -8.28
N MET A 571 0.83 17.89 -8.49
CA MET A 571 1.85 18.06 -7.45
C MET A 571 2.17 19.55 -7.31
N VAL A 572 1.47 20.22 -6.39
CA VAL A 572 1.63 21.67 -6.15
C VAL A 572 2.99 21.95 -5.50
N THR A 573 3.34 21.14 -4.49
CA THR A 573 4.67 21.07 -3.87
C THR A 573 4.96 19.61 -3.52
N PRO A 574 6.20 19.22 -3.17
CA PRO A 574 6.49 17.85 -2.77
C PRO A 574 5.72 17.37 -1.52
N TRP A 575 5.16 18.30 -0.72
CA TRP A 575 4.33 17.98 0.45
C TRP A 575 2.82 18.22 0.25
N PHE A 576 2.38 18.71 -0.92
CA PHE A 576 0.97 19.00 -1.19
C PHE A 576 0.57 18.61 -2.62
N ASN A 577 -0.31 17.63 -2.72
CA ASN A 577 -0.99 17.27 -3.96
C ASN A 577 -2.50 17.53 -3.87
N ILE A 578 -3.06 17.87 -5.02
CA ILE A 578 -4.48 18.08 -5.22
C ILE A 578 -4.92 17.34 -6.47
N GLN A 579 -6.05 16.64 -6.38
CA GLN A 579 -6.53 15.75 -7.43
C GLN A 579 -8.04 15.90 -7.60
N PRO A 580 -8.50 16.71 -8.56
CA PRO A 580 -9.89 16.67 -8.98
C PRO A 580 -10.20 15.35 -9.67
N ASP A 581 -11.40 14.84 -9.42
CA ASP A 581 -11.80 13.52 -9.85
C ASP A 581 -13.23 13.49 -10.40
N PHE A 582 -13.46 12.63 -11.38
CA PHE A 582 -14.78 12.34 -11.91
C PHE A 582 -14.93 10.83 -12.08
N GLN A 583 -15.98 10.28 -11.48
CA GLN A 583 -16.35 8.88 -11.60
C GLN A 583 -17.75 8.75 -12.19
N TYR A 584 -17.93 7.69 -12.99
CA TYR A 584 -19.25 7.29 -13.46
C TYR A 584 -19.46 5.80 -13.19
N VAL A 585 -20.55 5.49 -12.50
CA VAL A 585 -20.91 4.13 -12.11
C VAL A 585 -22.12 3.66 -12.89
N TRP A 586 -22.00 2.51 -13.55
CA TRP A 586 -23.16 1.81 -14.13
C TRP A 586 -23.57 0.66 -13.24
N ARG A 587 -24.87 0.60 -12.96
CA ARG A 587 -25.51 -0.46 -12.15
C ARG A 587 -24.80 -0.70 -10.80
N PRO A 588 -24.89 0.26 -9.86
CA PRO A 588 -24.42 0.08 -8.48
C PRO A 588 -24.88 -1.25 -7.86
N SER A 589 -23.95 -1.94 -7.19
CA SER A 589 -24.03 -3.32 -6.66
C SER A 589 -24.66 -4.30 -7.64
N GLY A 590 -24.19 -4.30 -8.89
CA GLY A 590 -24.74 -5.16 -9.95
C GLY A 590 -26.15 -4.75 -10.41
N GLY A 591 -26.61 -3.57 -10.01
CA GLY A 591 -27.95 -3.05 -10.22
C GLY A 591 -28.90 -3.49 -9.11
N VAL A 592 -28.48 -3.39 -7.85
CA VAL A 592 -29.29 -3.74 -6.68
C VAL A 592 -30.60 -2.95 -6.65
N GLN A 593 -31.59 -3.48 -5.93
CA GLN A 593 -32.85 -2.79 -5.71
C GLN A 593 -32.62 -1.50 -4.91
N ASP A 594 -33.27 -0.42 -5.35
CA ASP A 594 -33.24 0.88 -4.66
C ASP A 594 -33.91 0.79 -3.27
N TYR A 595 -33.22 1.31 -2.25
CA TYR A 595 -33.62 1.26 -0.86
C TYR A 595 -34.62 2.36 -0.45
N ALA A 596 -35.19 3.11 -1.39
CA ALA A 596 -36.19 4.16 -1.16
C ALA A 596 -37.61 3.61 -0.89
N ALA A 597 -38.53 4.49 -0.44
CA ALA A 597 -39.89 4.17 0.06
C ALA A 597 -40.69 3.13 -0.73
N LYS A 598 -40.63 3.16 -2.07
CA LYS A 598 -41.54 2.40 -2.94
C LYS A 598 -41.00 2.21 -4.36
N THR A 599 -39.88 1.52 -4.54
CA THR A 599 -39.45 1.12 -5.88
C THR A 599 -39.03 -0.36 -5.93
N LEU A 600 -39.62 -1.10 -6.87
CA LEU A 600 -39.07 -2.36 -7.40
C LEU A 600 -38.12 -2.02 -8.57
N GLU A 601 -37.37 -0.93 -8.42
CA GLU A 601 -36.48 -0.39 -9.43
C GLU A 601 -35.04 -0.56 -8.97
N ARG A 602 -34.11 -0.52 -9.92
CA ARG A 602 -32.69 -0.57 -9.61
C ARG A 602 -32.22 0.81 -9.16
N VAL A 603 -31.17 0.84 -8.35
CA VAL A 603 -30.37 2.07 -8.17
C VAL A 603 -29.93 2.56 -9.55
N GLY A 604 -30.12 3.85 -9.80
CA GLY A 604 -29.78 4.46 -11.08
C GLY A 604 -28.28 4.66 -11.25
N ASP A 605 -27.80 4.69 -12.50
CA ASP A 605 -26.40 5.01 -12.81
C ASP A 605 -25.99 6.38 -12.25
N GLU A 606 -24.74 6.49 -11.83
CA GLU A 606 -24.27 7.55 -10.93
C GLU A 606 -23.14 8.34 -11.57
N ALA A 607 -23.23 9.66 -11.46
CA ALA A 607 -22.10 10.53 -11.75
C ALA A 607 -21.62 11.09 -10.42
N VAL A 608 -20.32 11.01 -10.16
CA VAL A 608 -19.70 11.42 -8.91
C VAL A 608 -18.53 12.36 -9.22
N PHE A 609 -18.43 13.45 -8.47
CA PHE A 609 -17.35 14.42 -8.58
C PHE A 609 -16.62 14.49 -7.25
N GLY A 610 -15.29 14.46 -7.33
CA GLY A 610 -14.40 14.45 -6.19
C GLY A 610 -13.38 15.58 -6.22
N LEU A 611 -12.92 15.97 -5.05
CA LEU A 611 -11.68 16.69 -4.87
C LEU A 611 -10.90 16.06 -3.72
N HIS A 612 -9.75 15.48 -4.06
CA HIS A 612 -8.80 14.93 -3.11
C HIS A 612 -7.66 15.91 -2.88
N ALA A 613 -7.21 15.99 -1.63
CA ALA A 613 -6.04 16.73 -1.23
C ALA A 613 -5.25 15.92 -0.19
N ASP A 614 -3.93 16.01 -0.29
CA ASP A 614 -3.03 15.32 0.62
C ASP A 614 -1.93 16.26 1.11
N LEU A 615 -1.54 16.10 2.36
CA LEU A 615 -0.55 16.96 3.00
C LEU A 615 0.44 16.10 3.80
N LYS A 616 1.70 16.15 3.40
CA LYS A 616 2.79 15.49 4.11
C LYS A 616 3.45 16.47 5.09
N PHE A 617 3.34 16.21 6.38
CA PHE A 617 3.88 17.07 7.42
C PHE A 617 5.29 16.71 7.76
#